data_AF-A0A3S4FDS5-F1
#
_entry.id   AF-A0A3S4FDS5-F1
#
_cell.length_a   1.000
_cell.length_b   1.000
_cell.length_c   1.000
_cell.angle_alpha   90.00
_cell.angle_beta   90.00
_cell.angle_gamma   90.00
#
_symmetry.space_group_name_H-M   'P 1'
#
loop_
_entity.id
_entity.type
_entity.pdbx_description
1 polymer ?
#
loop_
_entity_poly.entity_id
_entity_poly.type
_entity_poly.pdbx_seq_one_letter_code
_entity_poly.pdbx_strand_id
1 'polypeptide(L)'
;MLYIPEVYSDYCSQNMMVMERIYGIPVSDVAALEKNGTNMKLLAERGVKVFFTQVFRDSFFHADMHPGNIFVSHEHPENPQYIGIDCGIVGSLNKEDKRYLAENFIAFFNRDYRKVAELHVDSGWVPPDTNVEDFEFAIRTVCDLSLKSRSRKSRLVMCC
;
A
#
# COMPACT_ATOMS: atom_id res chain seq x y z
N MET A 1 -12.12 -5.38 9.01
CA MET A 1 -11.02 -5.59 8.04
C MET A 1 -9.89 -4.62 8.32
N LEU A 2 -10.15 -3.31 8.24
CA LEU A 2 -9.31 -2.25 8.79
C LEU A 2 -10.08 -1.58 9.92
N TYR A 3 -9.38 -1.20 10.98
CA TYR A 3 -9.87 -0.41 12.10
C TYR A 3 -8.97 0.82 12.23
N ILE A 4 -9.59 1.97 12.43
CA ILE A 4 -8.92 3.24 12.65
C ILE A 4 -9.31 3.70 14.06
N PRO A 5 -8.34 3.98 14.94
CA PRO A 5 -8.61 4.44 16.30
C PRO A 5 -9.44 5.72 16.30
N GLU A 6 -10.33 5.83 17.28
CA GLU A 6 -11.12 7.05 17.45
C GLU A 6 -10.21 8.22 17.86
N VAL A 7 -10.36 9.36 17.20
CA VAL A 7 -9.67 10.60 17.59
C VAL A 7 -10.52 11.35 18.60
N TYR A 8 -9.95 11.64 19.76
CA TYR A 8 -10.64 12.43 20.79
C TYR A 8 -10.41 13.93 20.52
N SER A 9 -11.26 14.50 19.66
CA SER A 9 -11.14 15.87 19.15
C SER A 9 -11.05 16.93 20.25
N ASP A 10 -11.77 16.74 21.36
CA ASP A 10 -11.82 17.69 22.48
C ASP A 10 -10.47 17.82 23.21
N TYR A 11 -9.58 16.85 23.03
CA TYR A 11 -8.23 16.84 23.61
C TYR A 11 -7.13 17.12 22.58
N CYS A 12 -7.52 17.41 21.33
CA CYS A 12 -6.58 17.75 20.27
C CYS A 12 -6.28 19.26 20.25
N SER A 13 -5.09 19.62 19.78
CA SER A 13 -4.67 20.99 19.52
C SER A 13 -3.93 21.06 18.19
N GLN A 14 -3.48 22.25 17.77
CA GLN A 14 -2.74 22.41 16.51
C GLN A 14 -1.48 21.52 16.42
N ASN A 15 -0.84 21.21 17.56
CA ASN A 15 0.43 20.47 17.60
C ASN A 15 0.33 19.14 18.36
N MET A 16 -0.86 18.70 18.73
CA MET A 16 -1.05 17.47 19.51
C MET A 16 -2.37 16.80 19.13
N MET A 17 -2.29 15.53 18.75
CA MET A 17 -3.45 14.68 18.49
C MET A 17 -3.56 13.63 19.58
N VAL A 18 -4.77 13.42 20.10
CA VAL A 18 -5.08 12.39 21.08
C VAL A 18 -6.08 11.42 20.46
N MET A 19 -5.79 10.13 20.54
CA MET A 19 -6.62 9.07 19.96
C MET A 19 -6.69 7.87 20.90
N GLU A 20 -7.62 6.97 20.59
CA GLU A 20 -7.75 5.68 21.26
C GLU A 20 -6.42 4.91 21.25
N ARG A 21 -6.09 4.35 22.42
CA ARG A 21 -4.90 3.54 22.57
C ARG A 21 -5.16 2.14 22.01
N ILE A 22 -4.40 1.77 20.98
CA ILE A 22 -4.49 0.44 20.38
C ILE A 22 -3.62 -0.59 21.09
N TYR A 23 -4.02 -1.85 20.96
CA TYR A 23 -3.23 -3.02 21.31
C TYR A 23 -3.26 -3.98 20.13
N GLY A 24 -2.07 -4.37 19.66
CA GLY A 24 -1.94 -5.21 18.48
C GLY A 24 -0.51 -5.63 18.25
N ILE A 25 -0.33 -6.59 17.35
CA ILE A 25 0.98 -7.08 16.94
C ILE A 25 1.42 -6.26 15.73
N PRO A 26 2.64 -5.67 15.73
CA PRO A 26 3.15 -4.98 14.54
C PRO A 26 3.13 -5.89 13.32
N VAL A 27 2.69 -5.39 12.16
CA VAL A 27 2.58 -6.23 10.95
C VAL A 27 3.94 -6.79 10.48
N SER A 28 5.03 -6.10 10.83
CA SER A 28 6.40 -6.55 10.56
C SER A 28 6.87 -7.72 11.44
N ASP A 29 6.23 -7.97 12.58
CA ASP A 29 6.60 -9.05 13.50
C ASP A 29 5.89 -10.36 13.13
N VAL A 30 6.37 -10.97 12.05
CA VAL A 30 5.84 -12.23 11.52
C VAL A 30 5.89 -13.34 12.57
N ALA A 31 6.96 -13.40 13.39
CA ALA A 31 7.12 -14.44 14.40
C ALA A 31 6.04 -14.33 15.50
N ALA A 32 5.73 -13.11 15.95
CA ALA A 32 4.63 -12.89 16.90
C ALA A 32 3.27 -13.22 16.29
N LEU A 33 3.03 -12.85 15.01
CA LEU A 33 1.79 -13.18 14.31
C LEU A 33 1.57 -14.69 14.16
N GLU A 34 2.63 -15.42 13.79
CA GLU A 34 2.62 -16.89 13.69
C GLU A 34 2.37 -17.53 15.06
N LYS A 35 3.06 -17.02 16.11
CA LYS A 35 2.85 -17.50 17.49
C LYS A 35 1.42 -17.23 17.99
N ASN A 36 0.82 -16.12 17.57
CA ASN A 36 -0.58 -15.79 17.87
C ASN A 36 -1.58 -16.68 17.11
N GLY A 37 -1.12 -17.54 16.18
CA GLY A 37 -2.00 -18.36 15.35
C GLY A 37 -2.73 -17.57 14.27
N THR A 38 -2.22 -16.40 13.92
CA THR A 38 -2.86 -15.50 12.95
C THR A 38 -2.96 -16.19 11.58
N ASN A 39 -4.14 -16.13 10.97
CA ASN A 39 -4.37 -16.66 9.63
C ASN A 39 -3.66 -15.76 8.59
N MET A 40 -2.39 -16.07 8.34
CA MET A 40 -1.52 -15.27 7.47
C MET A 40 -2.03 -15.16 6.03
N LYS A 41 -2.72 -16.20 5.54
CA LYS A 41 -3.32 -16.18 4.20
C LYS A 41 -4.45 -15.15 4.13
N LEU A 42 -5.39 -15.21 5.07
CA LEU A 42 -6.51 -14.27 5.11
C LEU A 42 -6.02 -12.84 5.43
N LEU A 43 -4.98 -12.70 6.26
CA LEU A 43 -4.33 -11.41 6.53
C LEU A 43 -3.77 -10.79 5.24
N ALA A 44 -3.06 -11.57 4.41
CA ALA A 44 -2.53 -11.09 3.14
C ALA A 44 -3.64 -10.70 2.15
N GLU A 45 -4.68 -11.53 2.00
CA GLU A 45 -5.85 -11.22 1.17
C GLU A 45 -6.54 -9.92 1.60
N ARG A 46 -6.66 -9.71 2.93
CA ARG A 46 -7.19 -8.47 3.50
C ARG A 46 -6.29 -7.27 3.23
N GLY A 47 -4.97 -7.42 3.33
CA GLY A 47 -4.03 -6.32 3.10
C GLY A 47 -4.16 -5.78 1.68
N VAL A 48 -4.20 -6.67 0.70
CA VAL A 48 -4.46 -6.32 -0.71
C VAL A 48 -5.82 -5.64 -0.85
N LYS A 49 -6.87 -6.19 -0.24
CA LYS A 49 -8.21 -5.60 -0.31
C LYS A 49 -8.28 -4.21 0.33
N VAL A 50 -7.63 -3.98 1.47
CA VAL A 50 -7.55 -2.68 2.14
C VAL A 50 -6.90 -1.66 1.21
N PHE A 51 -5.73 -1.98 0.66
CA PHE A 51 -5.00 -1.10 -0.26
C PHE A 51 -5.85 -0.69 -1.47
N PHE A 52 -6.42 -1.67 -2.19
CA PHE A 52 -7.26 -1.38 -3.36
C PHE A 52 -8.54 -0.63 -2.98
N THR A 53 -9.11 -0.88 -1.81
CA THR A 53 -10.30 -0.16 -1.34
C THR A 53 -9.98 1.32 -1.07
N GLN A 54 -8.88 1.61 -0.38
CA GLN A 54 -8.47 2.98 -0.08
C GLN A 54 -8.17 3.78 -1.36
N VAL A 55 -7.39 3.18 -2.28
CA VAL A 55 -6.98 3.83 -3.53
C VAL A 55 -8.17 4.07 -4.47
N PHE A 56 -8.98 3.03 -4.75
CA PHE A 56 -9.97 3.10 -5.82
C PHE A 56 -11.36 3.51 -5.35
N ARG A 57 -11.83 2.94 -4.23
CA ARG A 57 -13.17 3.25 -3.70
C ARG A 57 -13.15 4.61 -3.00
N ASP A 58 -12.26 4.77 -2.03
CA ASP A 58 -12.33 5.91 -1.12
C ASP A 58 -11.64 7.16 -1.68
N SER A 59 -10.85 7.04 -2.75
CA SER A 59 -10.07 8.16 -3.35
C SER A 59 -9.10 8.79 -2.36
N PHE A 60 -8.90 8.16 -1.21
CA PHE A 60 -8.23 8.70 -0.05
C PHE A 60 -7.29 7.60 0.41
N PHE A 61 -6.00 7.83 0.23
CA PHE A 61 -5.00 6.82 0.54
C PHE A 61 -4.09 7.33 1.64
N HIS A 62 -3.79 6.43 2.58
CA HIS A 62 -2.69 6.65 3.50
C HIS A 62 -1.40 6.54 2.68
N ALA A 63 -0.77 7.68 2.38
CA ALA A 63 0.38 7.72 1.47
C ALA A 63 1.60 6.99 2.04
N ASP A 64 1.60 6.72 3.35
CA ASP A 64 2.69 6.05 4.04
C ASP A 64 2.22 4.81 4.83
N MET A 65 1.81 3.75 4.12
CA MET A 65 1.50 2.44 4.73
C MET A 65 2.77 1.71 5.23
N HIS A 66 3.68 2.43 5.90
CA HIS A 66 4.87 1.84 6.49
C HIS A 66 4.49 0.80 7.56
N PRO A 67 5.22 -0.33 7.67
CA PRO A 67 4.93 -1.36 8.67
C PRO A 67 4.88 -0.85 10.12
N GLY A 68 5.56 0.27 10.42
CA GLY A 68 5.52 0.92 11.73
C GLY A 68 4.15 1.51 12.12
N ASN A 69 3.28 1.78 11.15
CA ASN A 69 1.97 2.40 11.36
C ASN A 69 0.81 1.41 11.27
N ILE A 70 1.11 0.11 11.11
CA ILE A 70 0.13 -0.94 10.85
C ILE A 70 0.31 -2.07 11.86
N PHE A 71 -0.76 -2.34 12.58
CA PHE A 71 -0.85 -3.41 13.57
C PHE A 71 -1.93 -4.41 13.16
N VAL A 72 -1.88 -5.60 13.74
CA VAL A 72 -2.90 -6.63 13.59
C VAL A 72 -3.48 -6.92 14.97
N SER A 73 -4.81 -6.91 15.08
CA SER A 73 -5.49 -7.30 16.32
C SER A 73 -5.16 -8.75 16.66
N HIS A 74 -4.82 -9.01 17.92
CA HIS A 74 -4.55 -10.34 18.43
C HIS A 74 -5.81 -11.09 18.89
N GLU A 75 -6.98 -10.45 18.94
CA GLU A 75 -8.20 -11.03 19.54
C GLU A 75 -8.82 -12.15 18.71
N HIS A 76 -8.81 -12.01 17.39
CA HIS A 76 -9.44 -12.96 16.45
C HIS A 76 -8.44 -13.40 15.38
N PRO A 77 -7.42 -14.21 15.74
CA PRO A 77 -6.34 -14.60 14.84
C PRO A 77 -6.84 -15.33 13.58
N GLU A 78 -7.92 -16.09 13.66
CA GLU A 78 -8.56 -16.79 12.53
C GLU A 78 -9.24 -15.82 11.55
N ASN A 79 -9.59 -14.62 12.02
CA ASN A 79 -10.32 -13.58 11.31
C ASN A 79 -9.61 -12.22 11.42
N PRO A 80 -8.35 -12.10 10.96
CA PRO A 80 -7.41 -11.06 11.40
C PRO A 80 -7.81 -9.66 10.93
N GLN A 81 -7.72 -8.67 11.82
CA GLN A 81 -8.08 -7.28 11.53
C GLN A 81 -6.84 -6.38 11.56
N TYR A 82 -6.67 -5.56 10.53
CA TYR A 82 -5.66 -4.50 10.51
C TYR A 82 -6.11 -3.32 11.38
N ILE A 83 -5.15 -2.68 12.02
CA ILE A 83 -5.30 -1.45 12.79
C ILE A 83 -4.28 -0.44 12.24
N GLY A 84 -4.74 0.68 11.71
CA GLY A 84 -3.87 1.76 11.20
C GLY A 84 -3.87 2.95 12.16
N ILE A 85 -2.70 3.44 12.56
CA ILE A 85 -2.57 4.50 13.58
C ILE A 85 -2.13 5.87 13.05
N ASP A 86 -1.47 5.89 11.90
CA ASP A 86 -1.05 7.13 11.27
C ASP A 86 -2.11 7.56 10.24
N CYS A 87 -2.27 8.87 10.09
CA CYS A 87 -3.07 9.54 9.08
C CYS A 87 -2.39 10.86 8.65
N GLY A 88 -1.12 11.06 8.98
CA GLY A 88 -0.40 12.32 8.83
C GLY A 88 -0.13 12.71 7.38
N ILE A 89 -0.07 11.74 6.47
CA ILE A 89 0.05 11.97 5.02
C ILE A 89 -1.09 11.26 4.31
N VAL A 90 -2.11 12.04 3.99
CA VAL A 90 -3.31 11.59 3.28
C VAL A 90 -3.40 12.30 1.93
N GLY A 91 -3.47 11.52 0.86
CA GLY A 91 -3.62 12.03 -0.50
C GLY A 91 -5.04 11.80 -1.01
N SER A 92 -5.58 12.77 -1.74
CA SER A 92 -6.84 12.62 -2.48
C SER A 92 -6.57 12.48 -3.98
N LEU A 93 -7.15 11.47 -4.63
CA LEU A 93 -7.06 11.28 -6.07
C LEU A 93 -8.27 11.87 -6.78
N ASN A 94 -8.04 12.67 -7.83
CA ASN A 94 -9.12 13.15 -8.68
C ASN A 94 -9.59 12.02 -9.64
N LYS A 95 -10.65 12.27 -10.42
CA LYS A 95 -11.23 11.25 -11.30
C LYS A 95 -10.27 10.81 -12.43
N GLU A 96 -9.42 11.72 -12.90
CA GLU A 96 -8.43 11.45 -13.94
C GLU A 96 -7.30 10.59 -13.39
N ASP A 97 -6.79 10.88 -12.19
CA ASP A 97 -5.76 10.09 -11.52
C ASP A 97 -6.23 8.66 -11.24
N LYS A 98 -7.50 8.49 -10.83
CA LYS A 98 -8.09 7.16 -10.62
C LYS A 98 -8.14 6.34 -11.90
N ARG A 99 -8.54 6.97 -13.01
CA ARG A 99 -8.62 6.32 -14.32
C ARG A 99 -7.22 5.94 -14.79
N TYR A 100 -6.27 6.86 -14.66
CA TYR A 100 -4.86 6.62 -14.93
C TYR A 100 -4.34 5.40 -14.15
N LEU A 101 -4.52 5.38 -12.82
CA LEU A 101 -4.08 4.27 -11.97
C LEU A 101 -4.73 2.95 -12.40
N ALA A 102 -6.05 2.93 -12.64
CA ALA A 102 -6.75 1.72 -13.06
C ALA A 102 -6.23 1.17 -14.40
N GLU A 103 -6.08 2.04 -15.40
CA GLU A 103 -5.53 1.68 -16.71
C GLU A 103 -4.07 1.20 -16.59
N ASN A 104 -3.29 1.84 -15.72
CA ASN A 104 -1.89 1.47 -15.46
C ASN A 104 -1.80 0.06 -14.85
N PHE A 105 -2.63 -0.27 -13.85
CA PHE A 105 -2.66 -1.61 -13.27
C PHE A 105 -3.07 -2.67 -14.30
N ILE A 106 -4.08 -2.40 -15.14
CA ILE A 106 -4.50 -3.34 -16.19
C ILE A 106 -3.35 -3.59 -17.17
N ALA A 107 -2.70 -2.52 -17.64
CA ALA A 107 -1.54 -2.60 -18.53
C ALA A 107 -0.39 -3.39 -17.88
N PHE A 108 -0.10 -3.12 -16.60
CA PHE A 108 0.91 -3.82 -15.83
C PHE A 108 0.62 -5.33 -15.69
N PHE A 109 -0.62 -5.71 -15.34
CA PHE A 109 -1.01 -7.12 -15.21
C PHE A 109 -0.96 -7.87 -16.54
N ASN A 110 -1.28 -7.19 -17.64
CA ASN A 110 -1.17 -7.73 -19.00
C ASN A 110 0.27 -7.70 -19.55
N ARG A 111 1.23 -7.19 -18.76
CA ARG A 111 2.64 -6.98 -19.17
C ARG A 111 2.77 -6.07 -20.39
N ASP A 112 1.80 -5.19 -20.59
CA ASP A 112 1.84 -4.15 -21.60
C ASP A 112 2.63 -2.96 -21.07
N TYR A 113 3.95 -3.14 -20.99
CA TYR A 113 4.87 -2.13 -20.46
C TYR A 113 4.90 -0.86 -21.31
N ARG A 114 4.62 -1.00 -22.63
CA ARG A 114 4.49 0.15 -23.52
C ARG A 114 3.30 1.00 -23.12
N LYS A 115 2.14 0.37 -22.88
CA LYS A 115 0.95 1.09 -22.42
C LYS A 115 1.17 1.73 -21.05
N VAL A 116 1.91 1.08 -20.14
CA VAL A 116 2.31 1.68 -18.86
C VAL A 116 3.14 2.96 -19.10
N ALA A 117 4.12 2.91 -19.99
CA ALA A 117 4.97 4.06 -20.32
C ALA A 117 4.17 5.22 -20.92
N GLU A 118 3.32 4.94 -21.91
CA GLU A 118 2.42 5.93 -22.53
C GLU A 118 1.50 6.59 -21.50
N LEU A 119 0.88 5.80 -20.62
CA LEU A 119 -0.02 6.32 -19.59
C LEU A 119 0.69 7.27 -18.62
N HIS A 120 1.95 7.03 -18.28
CA HIS A 120 2.71 7.92 -17.38
C HIS A 120 3.03 9.28 -18.04
N VAL A 121 3.28 9.29 -19.36
CA VAL A 121 3.51 10.51 -20.13
C VAL A 121 2.21 11.29 -20.29
N ASP A 122 1.14 10.61 -20.69
CA ASP A 122 -0.19 11.20 -20.92
C ASP A 122 -0.80 11.82 -19.65
N SER A 123 -0.50 11.23 -18.49
CA SER A 123 -0.99 11.71 -17.19
C SER A 123 -0.13 12.82 -16.57
N GLY A 124 0.99 13.21 -17.20
CA GLY A 124 1.87 14.28 -16.73
C GLY A 124 2.71 13.92 -15.51
N TRP A 125 2.81 12.64 -15.14
CA TRP A 125 3.69 12.17 -14.06
C TRP A 125 5.17 12.17 -14.47
N VAL A 126 5.44 12.16 -15.77
CA VAL A 126 6.77 12.37 -16.36
C VAL A 126 6.71 13.48 -17.42
N PRO A 127 7.83 14.14 -17.75
CA PRO A 127 7.85 15.17 -18.78
C PRO A 127 7.32 14.67 -20.13
N PRO A 128 6.59 15.50 -20.90
CA PRO A 128 5.96 15.10 -22.16
C PRO A 128 6.97 14.75 -23.27
N ASP A 129 8.24 15.16 -23.13
CA ASP A 129 9.36 14.85 -24.01
C ASP A 129 10.08 13.54 -23.64
N THR A 130 9.59 12.81 -22.63
CA THR A 130 10.17 11.52 -22.22
C THR A 130 10.08 10.50 -23.36
N ASN A 131 11.21 9.86 -23.69
CA ASN A 131 11.23 8.76 -24.66
C ASN A 131 10.50 7.54 -24.09
N VAL A 132 9.34 7.23 -24.69
CA VAL A 132 8.48 6.11 -24.29
C VAL A 132 9.19 4.77 -24.37
N GLU A 133 10.10 4.55 -25.33
CA GLU A 133 10.80 3.28 -25.50
C GLU A 133 11.86 3.05 -24.41
N ASP A 134 12.61 4.09 -24.06
CA ASP A 134 13.58 4.04 -22.97
C ASP A 134 12.87 3.84 -21.62
N PHE A 135 11.73 4.51 -21.45
CA PHE A 135 10.93 4.39 -20.24
C PHE A 135 10.26 3.02 -20.11
N GLU A 136 9.74 2.45 -21.20
CA GLU A 136 9.27 1.06 -21.26
C GLU A 136 10.38 0.10 -20.84
N PHE A 137 11.60 0.26 -21.36
CA PHE A 137 12.74 -0.60 -21.02
C PHE A 137 13.08 -0.53 -19.53
N ALA A 138 13.04 0.67 -18.94
CA ALA A 138 13.27 0.88 -17.52
C ALA A 138 12.18 0.19 -16.66
N ILE A 139 10.90 0.39 -17.00
CA ILE A 139 9.76 -0.27 -16.32
C ILE A 139 9.91 -1.79 -16.40
N ARG A 140 10.14 -2.34 -17.60
CA ARG A 140 10.30 -3.77 -17.82
C ARG A 140 11.44 -4.35 -16.98
N THR A 141 12.57 -3.65 -16.93
CA THR A 141 13.72 -4.07 -16.12
C THR A 141 13.36 -4.17 -14.63
N VAL A 142 12.70 -3.16 -14.08
CA VAL A 142 12.27 -3.16 -12.66
C VAL A 142 11.27 -4.28 -12.39
N CYS A 143 10.26 -4.45 -13.25
CA CYS A 143 9.23 -5.47 -13.08
C CYS A 143 9.79 -6.90 -13.18
N ASP A 144 10.69 -7.15 -14.13
CA ASP A 144 11.33 -8.44 -14.30
C ASP A 144 12.29 -8.77 -13.14
N LEU A 145 12.97 -7.76 -12.57
CA LEU A 145 13.82 -7.93 -11.39
C LEU A 145 12.98 -8.36 -10.17
N SER A 146 11.84 -7.70 -9.94
CA SER A 146 10.91 -8.08 -8.87
C SER A 146 10.34 -9.49 -9.06
N LEU A 147 9.99 -9.88 -10.30
CA LEU A 147 9.43 -11.19 -10.61
C LEU A 147 10.47 -12.33 -10.59
N LYS A 148 11.73 -12.09 -10.97
CA LYS A 148 12.82 -13.10 -10.97
C LYS A 148 13.50 -13.26 -9.61
N SER A 149 13.35 -12.30 -8.68
CA SER A 149 13.94 -12.37 -7.33
C SER A 149 13.42 -13.55 -6.48
N ARG A 150 12.33 -14.23 -6.88
CA ARG A 150 11.79 -15.41 -6.17
C ARG A 150 12.69 -16.66 -6.19
N SER A 151 13.81 -16.69 -6.92
CA SER A 151 14.70 -17.87 -7.00
C SER A 151 15.97 -17.79 -6.12
N ARG A 152 16.30 -16.65 -5.51
CA ARG A 152 17.46 -16.55 -4.61
C ARG A 152 17.05 -15.99 -3.25
N LYS A 153 16.98 -16.87 -2.24
CA LYS A 153 17.03 -16.51 -0.82
C LYS A 153 18.12 -15.44 -0.62
N SER A 154 17.74 -14.25 -0.17
CA SER A 154 18.50 -13.37 0.75
C SER A 154 17.79 -12.02 0.88
N ARG A 155 17.39 -11.69 2.10
CA ARG A 155 17.13 -10.33 2.64
C ARG A 155 16.92 -9.24 1.60
N LEU A 156 15.66 -8.99 1.23
CA LEU A 156 15.26 -7.66 0.78
C LEU A 156 14.89 -6.87 2.03
N VAL A 157 15.86 -6.11 2.56
CA VAL A 157 15.56 -4.93 3.36
C VAL A 157 14.88 -3.97 2.40
N MET A 158 13.57 -3.85 2.52
CA MET A 158 12.83 -2.77 1.89
C MET A 158 13.26 -1.51 2.64
N CYS A 159 14.20 -0.75 2.07
CA CYS A 159 14.49 0.59 2.55
C CYS A 159 13.24 1.43 2.38
N CYS A 160 12.58 1.71 3.49
CA CYS A 160 12.06 3.01 3.85
C CYS A 160 12.68 3.32 5.22
#